data_AF-A0A2L2YZR9-F1
#
_entry.id   AF-A0A2L2YZR9-F1
#
_cell.length_a   1.000
_cell.length_b   1.000
_cell.length_c   1.000
_cell.angle_alpha   90.00
_cell.angle_beta   90.00
_cell.angle_gamma   90.00
#
_symmetry.space_group_name_H-M   'P 1'
#
loop_
_entity.id
_entity.type
_entity.pdbx_description
1 polymer ?
#
loop_
_entity_poly.entity_id
_entity_poly.type
_entity_poly.pdbx_seq_one_letter_code
_entity_poly.pdbx_strand_id
1 'polypeptide(L)'
;SKIAFPSVPHSWFCNGRLLFLHQATHPENLTLFQEQWKRGQPILVKSVDENLDMDLWTPDGFSRDFGEVKNDLVDCKTGNIIKNLPMKKFWEGFENLRKRLTDENDEPLLLKLKDWPPGEDFSEKLPTRFENLMKGLPLPEYTHRDGILNLAGRLPSSFVRPDLGPKMYNAYGSALF
;
A
#
# COMPACT_ATOMS: atom_id res chain seq x y z
N SER A 1 13.01 32.06 13.53
CA SER A 1 11.77 31.40 13.05
C SER A 1 11.20 30.60 14.20
N LYS A 2 10.02 30.93 14.72
CA LYS A 2 9.37 30.10 15.76
C LYS A 2 9.08 28.73 15.15
N ILE A 3 9.48 27.65 15.82
CA ILE A 3 9.11 26.29 15.40
C ILE A 3 7.58 26.24 15.45
N ALA A 4 6.94 26.28 14.28
CA ALA A 4 5.52 25.99 14.19
C ALA A 4 5.36 24.52 14.59
N PHE A 5 4.52 24.24 15.59
CA PHE A 5 4.21 22.89 16.11
C PHE A 5 5.38 22.19 16.84
N PRO A 6 5.90 22.74 17.96
CA PRO A 6 6.97 22.10 18.74
C PRO A 6 6.52 20.80 19.45
N SER A 7 5.20 20.60 19.60
CA SER A 7 4.58 19.44 20.22
C SER A 7 4.48 18.22 19.31
N VAL A 8 4.53 18.41 17.99
CA VAL A 8 4.37 17.32 17.00
C VAL A 8 5.73 16.77 16.61
N PRO A 9 6.04 15.48 16.86
CA PRO A 9 7.29 14.87 16.40
C PRO A 9 7.32 14.77 14.87
N HIS A 10 8.11 15.64 14.23
CA HIS A 10 8.23 15.70 12.78
C HIS A 10 9.61 16.20 12.31
N SER A 11 9.90 15.98 11.03
CA SER A 11 11.06 16.57 10.35
C SER A 11 10.71 16.95 8.92
N TRP A 12 11.67 17.56 8.22
CA TRP A 12 11.49 18.03 6.86
C TRP A 12 12.57 17.48 5.94
N PHE A 13 12.16 16.91 4.81
CA PHE A 13 13.05 16.47 3.74
C PHE A 13 12.90 17.39 2.50
N CYS A 14 13.68 17.09 1.46
CA CYS A 14 13.60 17.76 0.15
C CYS A 14 13.73 19.29 0.22
N ASN A 15 14.66 19.78 1.06
CA ASN A 15 14.87 21.20 1.34
C ASN A 15 13.63 21.90 1.93
N GLY A 16 12.96 21.26 2.89
CA GLY A 16 11.80 21.86 3.58
C GLY A 16 10.47 21.67 2.85
N ARG A 17 10.40 20.80 1.84
CA ARG A 17 9.20 20.63 0.99
C ARG A 17 8.43 19.34 1.24
N LEU A 18 9.01 18.42 2.00
CA LEU A 18 8.38 17.15 2.33
C LEU A 18 8.29 17.04 3.85
N LEU A 19 7.08 17.18 4.37
CA LEU A 19 6.78 16.94 5.77
C LEU A 19 6.89 15.44 6.06
N PHE A 20 7.60 15.09 7.13
CA PHE A 20 7.72 13.74 7.64
C PHE A 20 7.23 13.66 9.08
N LEU A 21 6.06 13.06 9.29
CA LEU A 21 5.47 12.81 10.60
C LEU A 21 6.05 11.53 11.19
N HIS A 22 6.58 11.59 12.41
CA HIS A 22 7.28 10.44 13.02
C HIS A 22 6.36 9.47 13.74
N GLN A 23 5.14 9.90 14.08
CA GLN A 23 4.14 9.09 14.78
C GLN A 23 2.82 9.14 14.00
N ALA A 24 2.30 7.97 13.61
CA ALA A 24 1.10 7.91 12.78
C ALA A 24 -0.18 8.43 13.48
N THR A 25 -0.29 8.20 14.78
CA THR A 25 -1.52 8.41 15.58
C THR A 25 -1.49 9.69 16.43
N HIS A 26 -0.50 10.57 16.27
CA HIS A 26 -0.42 11.79 17.07
C HIS A 26 -1.59 12.74 16.73
N PRO A 27 -2.40 13.17 17.71
CA PRO A 27 -3.66 13.88 17.45
C PRO A 27 -3.47 15.25 16.78
N GLU A 28 -2.34 15.93 17.04
CA GLU A 28 -2.04 17.21 16.42
C GLU A 28 -1.43 17.09 14.99
N ASN A 29 -1.30 15.87 14.45
CA ASN A 29 -0.84 15.67 13.07
C ASN A 29 -1.77 16.35 12.05
N LEU A 30 -3.08 16.37 12.31
CA LEU A 30 -4.10 16.87 11.40
C LEU A 30 -3.82 18.31 10.95
N THR A 31 -3.51 19.19 11.91
CA THR A 31 -3.25 20.61 11.63
C THR A 31 -2.01 20.79 10.76
N LEU A 32 -0.92 20.10 11.09
CA LEU A 32 0.34 20.19 10.35
C LEU A 32 0.20 19.57 8.94
N PHE A 33 -0.51 18.45 8.83
CA PHE A 33 -0.89 17.85 7.56
C PHE A 33 -1.69 18.82 6.69
N GLN A 34 -2.75 19.43 7.22
CA GLN A 34 -3.61 20.36 6.48
C GLN A 34 -2.86 21.59 5.96
N GLU A 35 -1.88 22.10 6.72
CA GLU A 35 -1.03 23.21 6.30
C GLU A 35 -0.18 22.89 5.06
N GLN A 36 0.23 21.63 4.90
CA GLN A 36 0.97 21.14 3.73
C GLN A 36 0.04 20.73 2.59
N TRP A 37 -1.03 20.00 2.93
CA TRP A 37 -1.96 19.44 1.96
C TRP A 37 -2.68 20.53 1.17
N LYS A 38 -3.04 21.65 1.81
CA LYS A 38 -3.65 22.80 1.12
C LYS A 38 -2.74 23.45 0.07
N ARG A 39 -1.43 23.18 0.11
CA ARG A 39 -0.43 23.65 -0.86
C ARG A 39 -0.17 22.64 -1.98
N GLY A 40 -0.88 21.50 -1.96
CA GLY A 40 -0.65 20.39 -2.89
C GLY A 40 0.68 19.67 -2.67
N GLN A 41 1.26 19.76 -1.48
CA GLN A 41 2.55 19.13 -1.16
C GLN A 41 2.34 17.71 -0.59
N PRO A 42 3.19 16.74 -0.96
CA PRO A 42 3.15 15.40 -0.38
C PRO A 42 3.60 15.39 1.08
N ILE A 43 3.15 14.39 1.82
CA ILE A 43 3.48 14.15 3.23
C ILE A 43 3.86 12.68 3.39
N LEU A 44 4.86 12.40 4.22
CA LEU A 44 5.22 11.06 4.66
C LEU A 44 4.82 10.88 6.13
N VAL A 45 4.30 9.69 6.45
CA VAL A 45 3.97 9.29 7.83
C VAL A 45 4.71 7.99 8.11
N LYS A 46 5.54 7.99 9.16
CA LYS A 46 6.32 6.83 9.59
C LYS A 46 5.50 5.91 10.49
N SER A 47 5.95 4.67 10.63
CA SER A 47 5.55 3.75 11.71
C SER A 47 4.05 3.42 11.67
N VAL A 48 3.50 3.31 10.46
CA VAL A 48 2.13 2.87 10.23
C VAL A 48 1.97 1.39 10.62
N ASP A 49 3.02 0.60 10.38
CA ASP A 49 3.14 -0.83 10.69
C ASP A 49 3.03 -1.14 12.18
N GLU A 50 3.40 -0.22 13.07
CA GLU A 50 3.28 -0.41 14.53
C GLU A 50 1.82 -0.59 15.00
N ASN A 51 0.85 -0.21 14.16
CA ASN A 51 -0.58 -0.36 14.43
C ASN A 51 -1.22 -1.51 13.62
N LEU A 52 -0.41 -2.27 12.87
CA LEU A 52 -0.85 -3.40 12.07
C LEU A 52 -0.50 -4.73 12.73
N ASP A 53 -1.23 -5.77 12.37
CA ASP A 53 -0.89 -7.14 12.73
C ASP A 53 -0.03 -7.69 11.59
N MET A 54 1.28 -7.58 11.75
CA MET A 54 2.23 -7.88 10.68
C MET A 54 2.28 -9.36 10.29
N ASP A 55 1.76 -10.27 11.13
CA ASP A 55 1.66 -11.70 10.77
C ASP A 55 0.71 -11.93 9.58
N LEU A 56 -0.26 -11.02 9.38
CA LEU A 56 -1.18 -11.04 8.25
C LEU A 56 -0.52 -10.60 6.93
N TRP A 57 0.55 -9.81 7.00
CA TRP A 57 1.14 -9.09 5.85
C TRP A 57 2.47 -9.70 5.38
N THR A 58 2.69 -10.97 5.68
CA THR A 58 3.89 -11.71 5.23
C THR A 58 3.64 -12.42 3.90
N PRO A 59 4.68 -12.62 3.06
CA PRO A 59 4.60 -13.46 1.86
C PRO A 59 4.08 -14.86 2.16
N ASP A 60 4.52 -15.47 3.26
CA ASP A 60 4.05 -16.78 3.73
C ASP A 60 2.57 -16.74 4.13
N GLY A 61 2.12 -15.66 4.78
CA GLY A 61 0.71 -15.46 5.09
C GLY A 61 -0.16 -15.41 3.83
N PHE A 62 0.26 -14.66 2.80
CA PHE A 62 -0.46 -14.61 1.52
C PHE A 62 -0.38 -15.94 0.75
N SER A 63 0.76 -16.62 0.79
CA SER A 63 0.94 -17.94 0.17
C SER A 63 0.05 -19.00 0.81
N ARG A 64 -0.03 -19.01 2.14
CA ARG A 64 -0.89 -19.91 2.91
C ARG A 64 -2.38 -19.68 2.60
N ASP A 65 -2.81 -18.42 2.62
CA ASP A 65 -4.23 -18.09 2.53
C ASP A 65 -4.75 -18.10 1.08
N PHE A 66 -3.91 -17.73 0.10
CA PHE A 66 -4.31 -17.53 -1.29
C PHE A 66 -3.40 -18.19 -2.33
N GLY A 67 -2.40 -18.97 -1.94
CA GLY A 67 -1.40 -19.49 -2.87
C GLY A 67 -1.98 -20.35 -4.01
N GLU A 68 -3.09 -21.05 -3.78
CA GLU A 68 -3.75 -21.87 -4.79
C GLU A 68 -4.66 -21.06 -5.74
N VAL A 69 -4.96 -19.81 -5.40
CA VAL A 69 -5.70 -18.90 -6.30
C VAL A 69 -4.81 -18.60 -7.50
N LYS A 70 -5.38 -18.74 -8.70
CA LYS A 70 -4.67 -18.47 -9.94
C LYS A 70 -4.74 -17.00 -10.30
N ASN A 71 -3.63 -16.46 -10.77
CA ASN A 71 -3.53 -15.10 -11.27
C ASN A 71 -2.55 -14.99 -12.44
N ASP A 72 -2.63 -13.89 -13.17
CA ASP A 72 -1.65 -13.48 -14.15
C ASP A 72 -0.46 -12.80 -13.45
N LEU A 73 0.75 -13.13 -13.89
CA LEU A 73 1.99 -12.48 -13.49
C LEU A 73 2.52 -11.66 -14.67
N VAL A 74 3.11 -10.51 -14.39
CA VAL A 74 3.76 -9.68 -15.42
C VAL A 74 5.26 -9.67 -15.15
N ASP A 75 6.04 -10.02 -16.15
CA ASP A 75 7.47 -9.75 -16.13
C ASP A 75 7.71 -8.25 -16.33
N CYS A 76 8.23 -7.59 -15.31
CA CYS A 76 8.53 -6.17 -15.28
C CYS A 76 9.65 -5.78 -16.26
N LYS A 77 10.49 -6.71 -16.71
CA LYS A 77 11.55 -6.43 -17.71
C LYS A 77 10.98 -6.30 -19.11
N THR A 78 10.09 -7.21 -19.49
CA THR A 78 9.60 -7.36 -20.87
C THR A 78 8.16 -6.89 -21.07
N GLY A 79 7.37 -6.78 -20.00
CA GLY A 79 5.93 -6.57 -20.06
C GLY A 79 5.12 -7.83 -20.40
N ASN A 80 5.78 -8.97 -20.59
CA ASN A 80 5.12 -10.23 -20.93
C ASN A 80 4.23 -10.71 -19.79
N ILE A 81 3.06 -11.25 -20.15
CA ILE A 81 2.07 -11.76 -19.20
C ILE A 81 2.13 -13.29 -19.18
N ILE A 82 2.44 -13.84 -18.00
CA ILE A 82 2.38 -15.27 -17.73
C ILE A 82 1.03 -15.54 -17.09
N LYS A 83 0.15 -16.23 -17.83
CA LYS A 83 -1.26 -16.33 -17.47
C LYS A 83 -1.55 -17.47 -16.49
N ASN A 84 -2.54 -17.25 -15.64
CA ASN A 84 -3.24 -18.31 -14.90
C ASN A 84 -2.33 -19.23 -14.05
N LEU A 85 -1.34 -18.66 -13.36
CA LEU A 85 -0.46 -19.39 -12.44
C LEU A 85 -0.96 -19.33 -11.00
N PRO A 86 -0.84 -20.41 -10.20
CA PRO A 86 -1.05 -20.32 -8.76
C PRO A 86 -0.14 -19.25 -8.14
N MET A 87 -0.73 -18.33 -7.38
CA MET A 87 0.03 -17.25 -6.73
C MET A 87 1.12 -17.76 -5.80
N LYS A 88 1.02 -19.00 -5.32
CA LYS A 88 2.07 -19.68 -4.55
C LYS A 88 3.42 -19.63 -5.25
N LYS A 89 3.47 -19.76 -6.59
CA LYS A 89 4.72 -19.65 -7.36
C LYS A 89 5.36 -18.26 -7.26
N PHE A 90 4.54 -17.22 -7.17
CA PHE A 90 5.01 -15.85 -6.93
C PHE A 90 5.50 -15.70 -5.48
N TRP A 91 4.72 -16.14 -4.50
CA TRP A 91 5.08 -15.96 -3.09
C TRP A 91 6.32 -16.78 -2.67
N GLU A 92 6.46 -18.01 -3.16
CA GLU A 92 7.65 -18.85 -2.93
C GLU A 92 8.95 -18.20 -3.44
N GLY A 93 8.87 -17.40 -4.51
CA GLY A 93 10.00 -16.69 -5.11
C GLY A 93 10.20 -15.25 -4.61
N PHE A 94 9.31 -14.75 -3.74
CA PHE A 94 9.32 -13.35 -3.31
C PHE A 94 10.64 -12.96 -2.64
N GLU A 95 11.04 -13.74 -1.64
CA GLU A 95 12.30 -13.57 -0.89
C GLU A 95 13.37 -14.62 -1.25
N ASN A 96 13.05 -15.59 -2.10
CA ASN A 96 13.97 -16.65 -2.48
C ASN A 96 14.23 -16.65 -3.99
N LEU A 97 15.39 -16.11 -4.39
CA LEU A 97 15.79 -16.01 -5.78
C LEU A 97 15.80 -17.37 -6.50
N ARG A 98 16.20 -18.45 -5.81
CA ARG A 98 16.29 -19.80 -6.38
C ARG A 98 14.93 -20.45 -6.65
N LYS A 99 13.86 -19.90 -6.07
CA LYS A 99 12.48 -20.36 -6.28
C LYS A 99 11.71 -19.50 -7.29
N ARG A 100 12.33 -18.43 -7.81
CA ARG A 100 11.69 -17.62 -8.86
C ARG A 100 11.58 -18.41 -10.14
N LEU A 101 10.52 -18.14 -10.89
CA LEU A 101 10.41 -18.57 -12.27
C LEU A 101 11.56 -17.96 -13.08
N THR A 102 12.12 -18.74 -13.99
CA THR A 102 13.21 -18.32 -14.87
C THR A 102 12.73 -18.16 -16.30
N ASP A 103 13.48 -17.39 -17.10
CA ASP A 103 13.28 -17.30 -18.54
C ASP A 103 13.97 -18.45 -19.29
N GLU A 104 14.00 -18.36 -20.63
CA GLU A 104 14.63 -19.36 -21.50
C GLU A 104 16.15 -19.49 -21.34
N ASN A 105 16.81 -18.50 -20.72
CA ASN A 105 18.24 -18.51 -20.41
C ASN A 105 18.51 -18.91 -18.95
N ASP A 106 17.51 -19.42 -18.24
CA ASP A 106 17.54 -19.75 -16.81
C ASP A 106 17.77 -18.54 -15.89
N GLU A 107 17.50 -17.33 -16.37
CA GLU A 107 17.63 -16.10 -15.58
C GLU A 107 16.35 -15.82 -14.77
N PRO A 108 16.43 -15.46 -13.48
CA PRO A 108 15.26 -15.16 -12.67
C PRO A 108 14.42 -14.00 -13.22
N LEU A 109 13.12 -14.23 -13.37
CA LEU A 109 12.15 -13.24 -13.80
C LEU A 109 11.90 -12.19 -12.70
N LEU A 110 11.64 -10.95 -13.11
CA LEU A 110 11.23 -9.86 -12.23
C LEU A 110 9.71 -9.71 -12.29
N LEU A 111 8.99 -10.40 -11.41
CA LEU A 111 7.54 -10.51 -11.52
C LEU A 111 6.79 -9.50 -10.67
N LYS A 112 5.61 -9.09 -11.14
CA LYS A 112 4.55 -8.47 -10.34
C LYS A 112 3.25 -9.23 -10.49
N LEU A 113 2.45 -9.27 -9.42
CA LEU A 113 1.07 -9.76 -9.49
C LEU A 113 0.21 -8.75 -10.25
N LYS A 114 -0.57 -9.24 -11.22
CA LYS A 114 -1.49 -8.38 -11.98
C LYS A 114 -2.80 -8.23 -11.20
N ASP A 115 -3.24 -6.99 -11.02
CA ASP A 115 -4.59 -6.59 -10.57
C ASP A 115 -5.17 -7.47 -9.45
N TRP A 116 -4.41 -7.70 -8.37
CA TRP A 116 -4.84 -8.54 -7.24
C TRP A 116 -5.01 -7.75 -5.95
N PRO A 117 -6.14 -7.89 -5.24
CA PRO A 117 -7.34 -8.65 -5.62
C PRO A 117 -8.07 -8.08 -6.84
N PRO A 118 -8.74 -8.91 -7.65
CA PRO A 118 -9.38 -8.46 -8.89
C PRO A 118 -10.71 -7.76 -8.61
N GLY A 119 -10.85 -6.50 -9.05
CA GLY A 119 -12.11 -5.77 -9.34
C GLY A 119 -13.20 -5.65 -8.26
N GLU A 120 -13.13 -6.43 -7.20
CA GLU A 120 -14.04 -6.48 -6.06
C GLU A 120 -13.46 -5.69 -4.89
N ASP A 121 -14.32 -5.26 -3.96
CA ASP A 121 -13.89 -4.52 -2.78
C ASP A 121 -12.92 -5.36 -1.95
N PHE A 122 -11.76 -4.80 -1.61
CA PHE A 122 -10.75 -5.43 -0.75
C PHE A 122 -11.37 -5.87 0.58
N SER A 123 -12.39 -5.16 1.09
CA SER A 123 -13.12 -5.57 2.29
C SER A 123 -13.91 -6.87 2.14
N GLU A 124 -14.29 -7.25 0.92
CA GLU A 124 -15.01 -8.51 0.66
C GLU A 124 -14.03 -9.66 0.46
N LYS A 125 -12.95 -9.46 -0.32
CA LYS A 125 -11.95 -10.50 -0.58
C LYS A 125 -11.04 -10.79 0.60
N LEU A 126 -10.69 -9.75 1.36
CA LEU A 126 -9.67 -9.79 2.40
C LEU A 126 -10.16 -9.12 3.69
N PRO A 127 -11.32 -9.51 4.26
CA PRO A 127 -11.98 -8.78 5.35
C PRO A 127 -11.08 -8.58 6.58
N THR A 128 -10.38 -9.62 7.04
CA THR A 128 -9.47 -9.54 8.19
C THR A 128 -8.32 -8.55 7.94
N ARG A 129 -7.75 -8.55 6.72
CA ARG A 129 -6.67 -7.63 6.34
C ARG A 129 -7.20 -6.22 6.11
N PHE A 130 -8.42 -6.06 5.59
CA PHE A 130 -9.08 -4.78 5.46
C PHE A 130 -9.26 -4.12 6.83
N GLU A 131 -9.86 -4.83 7.79
CA GLU A 131 -10.03 -4.33 9.16
C GLU A 131 -8.68 -3.99 9.82
N ASN A 132 -7.66 -4.80 9.60
CA ASN A 132 -6.32 -4.53 10.12
C ASN A 132 -5.70 -3.27 9.49
N LEU A 133 -5.80 -3.12 8.16
CA LEU A 133 -5.32 -1.92 7.45
C LEU A 133 -6.02 -0.66 7.94
N MET A 134 -7.35 -0.70 8.07
CA MET A 134 -8.13 0.45 8.55
C MET A 134 -7.77 0.86 9.99
N LYS A 135 -7.22 -0.03 10.83
CA LYS A 135 -6.70 0.34 12.15
C LYS A 135 -5.37 1.09 12.08
N GLY A 136 -4.56 0.82 11.05
CA GLY A 136 -3.24 1.44 10.88
C GLY A 136 -3.24 2.72 10.04
N LEU A 137 -4.27 2.98 9.23
CA LEU A 137 -4.30 4.16 8.35
C LEU A 137 -4.14 5.47 9.16
N PRO A 138 -3.12 6.30 8.84
CA PRO A 138 -2.96 7.59 9.51
C PRO A 138 -3.99 8.60 9.01
N LEU A 139 -4.19 9.67 9.79
CA LEU A 139 -5.11 10.78 9.45
C LEU A 139 -6.53 10.29 9.13
N PRO A 140 -7.18 9.54 10.04
CA PRO A 140 -8.46 8.85 9.78
C PRO A 140 -9.58 9.79 9.34
N GLU A 141 -9.54 11.07 9.73
CA GLU A 141 -10.49 12.09 9.29
C GLU A 141 -10.52 12.24 7.76
N TYR A 142 -9.38 12.04 7.10
CA TYR A 142 -9.22 12.09 5.64
C TYR A 142 -9.22 10.71 4.97
N THR A 143 -8.63 9.70 5.60
CA THR A 143 -8.33 8.42 4.95
C THR A 143 -9.40 7.35 5.15
N HIS A 144 -10.15 7.38 6.25
CA HIS A 144 -11.21 6.40 6.48
C HIS A 144 -12.43 6.67 5.61
N ARG A 145 -13.18 5.61 5.27
CA ARG A 145 -14.42 5.71 4.48
C ARG A 145 -15.46 6.61 5.14
N ASP A 146 -15.53 6.58 6.46
CA ASP A 146 -16.44 7.38 7.31
C ASP A 146 -15.78 8.66 7.87
N GLY A 147 -14.48 8.87 7.61
CA GLY A 147 -13.72 10.02 8.07
C GLY A 147 -14.43 11.34 7.76
N ILE A 148 -14.54 12.23 8.75
CA ILE A 148 -15.38 13.44 8.68
C ILE A 148 -15.00 14.41 7.53
N LEU A 149 -13.75 14.36 7.06
CA LEU A 149 -13.21 15.17 5.97
C LEU A 149 -13.06 14.37 4.66
N ASN A 150 -13.37 13.07 4.66
CA ASN A 150 -13.44 12.26 3.45
C ASN A 150 -14.78 12.47 2.74
N LEU A 151 -14.77 13.24 1.65
CA LEU A 151 -15.98 13.54 0.89
C LEU A 151 -16.45 12.36 0.03
N ALA A 152 -15.62 11.34 -0.18
CA ALA A 152 -15.87 10.32 -1.19
C ALA A 152 -17.15 9.50 -0.91
N GLY A 153 -17.50 9.28 0.37
CA GLY A 153 -18.77 8.66 0.78
C GLY A 153 -19.96 9.63 0.88
N ARG A 154 -19.75 10.95 0.75
CA ARG A 154 -20.76 12.01 0.98
C ARG A 154 -21.16 12.76 -0.28
N LEU A 155 -20.43 12.56 -1.38
CA LEU A 155 -20.72 13.24 -2.64
C LEU A 155 -21.96 12.62 -3.33
N PRO A 156 -22.82 13.46 -3.95
CA PRO A 156 -23.90 13.00 -4.80
C PRO A 156 -23.42 12.09 -5.93
N SER A 157 -24.29 11.23 -6.46
CA SER A 157 -23.98 10.33 -7.59
C SER A 157 -23.64 11.06 -8.89
N SER A 158 -23.93 12.36 -8.99
CA SER A 158 -23.50 13.22 -10.10
C SER A 158 -21.99 13.45 -10.12
N PHE A 159 -21.28 13.17 -9.02
CA PHE A 159 -19.82 13.17 -8.98
C PHE A 159 -19.32 11.77 -9.35
N VAL A 160 -18.25 11.73 -10.15
CA VAL A 160 -17.52 10.48 -10.41
C VAL A 160 -16.94 10.03 -9.09
N ARG A 161 -17.53 9.00 -8.49
CA ARG A 161 -16.97 8.38 -7.30
C ARG A 161 -15.66 7.72 -7.72
N PRO A 162 -14.53 8.03 -7.07
CA PRO A 162 -13.33 7.24 -7.27
C PRO A 162 -13.64 5.78 -6.91
N ASP A 163 -12.97 4.85 -7.56
CA ASP A 163 -12.97 3.44 -7.17
C ASP A 163 -12.26 3.34 -5.81
N LEU A 164 -13.04 3.41 -4.72
CA LEU A 164 -12.56 3.48 -3.33
C LEU A 164 -12.34 2.07 -2.76
N GLY A 165 -11.24 1.45 -3.14
CA GLY A 165 -10.70 0.31 -2.41
C GLY A 165 -9.27 0.60 -1.96
N PRO A 166 -8.79 0.03 -0.84
CA PRO A 166 -7.37 -0.24 -0.80
C PRO A 166 -7.05 -1.20 -1.96
N LYS A 167 -6.09 -0.82 -2.80
CA LYS A 167 -5.53 -1.69 -3.84
C LYS A 167 -4.18 -2.19 -3.37
N MET A 168 -3.85 -3.44 -3.69
CA MET A 168 -2.58 -4.01 -3.31
C MET A 168 -1.65 -4.13 -4.51
N TYR A 169 -0.38 -3.80 -4.27
CA TYR A 169 0.66 -3.81 -5.28
C TYR A 169 1.80 -4.70 -4.80
N ASN A 170 1.99 -5.83 -5.48
CA ASN A 170 2.97 -6.84 -5.10
C ASN A 170 3.92 -7.09 -6.26
N ALA A 171 5.21 -6.87 -6.04
CA ALA A 171 6.25 -7.07 -7.05
C ALA A 171 7.56 -7.48 -6.38
N TYR A 172 8.39 -8.22 -7.12
CA TYR A 172 9.77 -8.46 -6.72
C TYR A 172 10.59 -7.18 -6.78
N GLY A 173 11.57 -7.06 -5.89
CA GLY A 173 12.57 -5.99 -5.95
C GLY A 173 13.58 -6.22 -7.08
N SER A 174 13.95 -5.13 -7.75
CA SER A 174 15.15 -5.06 -8.58
C SER A 174 16.31 -4.56 -7.74
N ALA A 175 17.42 -5.29 -7.71
CA ALA A 175 18.66 -4.84 -7.05
C ALA A 175 19.53 -3.96 -7.96
N LEU A 176 19.08 -3.70 -9.20
CA LEU A 176 19.87 -3.00 -10.23
C LEU A 176 19.66 -1.48 -10.26
N PHE A 177 18.87 -0.91 -9.33
CA PHE A 177 18.70 0.53 -9.16
C PHE A 177 18.49 0.89 -7.69
#